data_AF-A0A6S7BYG4-F1
#
_entry.id   AF-A0A6S7BYG4-F1
#
_cell.length_a   1.000
_cell.length_b   1.000
_cell.length_c   1.000
_cell.angle_alpha   90.00
_cell.angle_beta   90.00
_cell.angle_gamma   90.00
#
_symmetry.space_group_name_H-M   'P 1'
#
loop_
_entity.id
_entity.type
_entity.pdbx_description
1 polymer ?
#
loop_
_entity_poly.entity_id
_entity_poly.type
_entity_poly.pdbx_seq_one_letter_code
_entity_poly.pdbx_strand_id
1 'polypeptide(L)'
;MDIDSASKIAQIGFYVGGLVVAVLTYRRAKSTILNTVNTEYHKKVIESVAALSDELYREFDFYSDAAWHKQNDVKEMVARLNEELLENKDEFVKTGELSSGIPVSSKQMQLSNLLQKYKSDPFLPESVRAKTVGLLKKRTEVMLHAQIEVLQKYVEDLAKGKHWDTLETNHHWIHNQINERLYKGGVGVSQVGEAVHEVRLEIQRYFQRFNPVA
;
A
#
# COMPACT_ATOMS: atom_id res chain seq x y z
N MET A 1 49.75 39.78 47.26
CA MET A 1 49.26 38.57 46.57
C MET A 1 50.48 37.86 46.04
N ASP A 2 50.75 36.64 46.50
CA ASP A 2 51.98 35.93 46.12
C ASP A 2 51.90 35.44 44.66
N ILE A 3 53.04 35.40 43.97
CA ILE A 3 53.11 34.96 42.55
C ILE A 3 52.51 33.55 42.38
N ASP A 4 52.72 32.68 43.36
CA ASP A 4 52.19 31.32 43.37
C ASP A 4 50.66 31.26 43.48
N SER A 5 50.06 32.22 44.19
CA SER A 5 48.59 32.36 44.28
C SER A 5 47.99 32.87 42.98
N ALA A 6 48.67 33.82 42.31
CA ALA A 6 48.25 34.33 41.00
C ALA A 6 48.29 33.23 39.92
N SER A 7 49.35 32.40 39.93
CA SER A 7 49.51 31.27 39.02
C SER A 7 48.39 30.23 39.18
N LYS A 8 48.05 29.86 40.42
CA LYS A 8 46.96 28.90 40.71
C LYS A 8 45.59 29.41 40.25
N ILE A 9 45.30 30.69 40.46
CA ILE A 9 44.05 31.31 39.99
C ILE A 9 43.97 31.28 38.46
N ALA A 10 45.08 31.59 37.77
CA ALA A 10 45.13 31.52 36.31
C ALA A 10 44.93 30.10 35.78
N GLN A 11 45.52 29.09 36.43
CA GLN A 11 45.32 27.68 36.08
C GLN A 11 43.86 27.23 36.26
N ILE A 12 43.22 27.61 37.38
CA ILE A 12 41.79 27.33 37.60
C ILE A 12 40.94 27.97 36.49
N GLY A 13 41.20 29.24 36.16
CA GLY A 13 40.51 29.93 35.07
C GLY A 13 40.69 29.24 33.71
N PHE A 14 41.90 28.74 33.43
CA PHE A 14 42.19 27.98 32.22
C PHE A 14 41.42 26.66 32.16
N TYR A 15 41.39 25.87 33.23
CA TYR A 15 40.64 24.62 33.27
C TYR A 15 39.13 24.81 33.21
N VAL A 16 38.59 25.83 33.89
CA VAL A 16 37.15 26.17 33.81
C VAL A 16 36.80 26.63 32.40
N GLY A 17 37.62 27.49 31.79
CA GLY A 17 37.44 27.91 30.40
C GLY A 17 37.48 26.74 29.42
N GLY A 18 38.45 25.83 29.58
CA GLY A 18 38.54 24.61 28.79
C GLY A 18 37.31 23.70 28.94
N LEU A 19 36.80 23.53 30.16
CA LEU A 19 35.58 22.76 30.42
C LEU A 19 34.36 23.38 29.74
N VAL A 20 34.19 24.69 29.81
CA VAL A 20 33.08 25.41 29.16
C VAL A 20 33.14 25.22 27.64
N VAL A 21 34.32 25.40 27.03
CA VAL A 21 34.50 25.18 25.58
C VAL A 21 34.20 23.73 25.19
N ALA A 22 34.65 22.75 25.97
CA ALA A 22 34.37 21.35 25.73
C ALA A 22 32.87 21.03 25.78
N VAL A 23 32.16 21.55 26.79
CA VAL A 23 30.70 21.36 26.94
C VAL A 23 29.92 22.02 25.79
N LEU A 24 30.29 23.24 25.39
CA LEU A 24 29.65 23.93 24.27
C LEU A 24 29.91 23.22 22.95
N THR A 25 31.12 22.71 22.75
CA THR A 25 31.50 21.93 21.55
C THR A 25 30.70 20.63 21.49
N TYR A 26 30.59 19.90 22.60
CA TYR A 26 29.75 18.69 22.68
C TYR A 26 28.28 18.99 22.38
N ARG A 27 27.72 20.06 22.97
CA ARG A 27 26.33 20.49 22.72
C ARG A 27 26.11 20.83 21.25
N ARG A 28 27.05 21.56 20.63
CA ARG A 28 26.96 21.94 19.22
C ARG A 28 27.10 20.72 18.30
N ALA A 29 28.04 19.83 18.56
CA ALA A 29 28.18 18.58 17.79
C ALA A 29 26.92 17.72 17.90
N LYS A 30 26.37 17.58 19.12
CA LYS A 30 25.12 16.87 19.38
C LYS A 30 23.95 17.51 18.63
N SER A 31 23.80 18.84 18.66
CA SER A 31 22.73 19.52 17.92
C SER A 31 22.88 19.38 16.41
N THR A 32 24.11 19.49 15.88
CA THR A 32 24.36 19.37 14.44
C THR A 32 24.04 17.95 13.96
N ILE A 33 24.54 16.92 14.63
CA ILE A 33 24.30 15.52 14.25
C ILE A 33 22.82 15.16 14.39
N LEU A 34 22.18 15.52 15.51
CA LEU A 34 20.76 15.25 15.72
C LEU A 34 19.87 15.98 14.70
N ASN A 35 20.21 17.23 14.35
CA ASN A 35 19.48 17.96 13.32
C ASN A 35 19.64 17.31 11.95
N THR A 36 20.84 16.87 11.57
CA THR A 36 21.06 16.18 10.29
C THR A 36 20.31 14.85 10.23
N VAL A 37 20.39 14.02 11.27
CA VAL A 37 19.67 12.73 11.33
C VAL A 37 18.16 12.96 11.29
N ASN A 38 17.65 13.94 12.03
CA ASN A 38 16.22 14.26 12.03
C ASN A 38 15.76 14.79 10.66
N THR A 39 16.58 15.61 10.00
CA THR A 39 16.27 16.13 8.65
C THR A 39 16.23 15.01 7.61
N GLU A 40 17.20 14.09 7.63
CA GLU A 40 17.21 12.92 6.72
C GLU A 40 16.02 11.99 7.00
N TYR A 41 15.67 11.79 8.27
CA TYR A 41 14.47 11.04 8.63
C TYR A 41 13.20 11.69 8.07
N HIS A 42 13.01 13.00 8.31
CA HIS A 42 11.87 13.73 7.77
C HIS A 42 11.81 13.70 6.24
N LYS A 43 12.96 13.80 5.57
CA LYS A 43 13.05 13.66 4.11
C LYS A 43 12.56 12.28 3.66
N LYS A 44 13.00 11.20 4.32
CA LYS A 44 12.54 9.84 4.02
C LYS A 44 11.04 9.65 4.25
N VAL A 45 10.50 10.27 5.30
CA VAL A 45 9.06 10.27 5.56
C VAL A 45 8.29 10.99 4.45
N ILE A 46 8.75 12.18 4.03
CA ILE A 46 8.13 12.94 2.93
C ILE A 46 8.17 12.13 1.63
N GLU A 47 9.32 11.54 1.30
CA GLU A 47 9.50 10.68 0.12
C GLU A 47 8.53 9.48 0.14
N SER A 48 8.45 8.76 1.27
CA SER A 48 7.57 7.60 1.42
C SER A 48 6.09 7.99 1.29
N VAL A 49 5.68 9.07 1.94
CA VAL A 49 4.30 9.55 1.91
C VAL A 49 3.90 10.07 0.54
N ALA A 50 4.79 10.78 -0.17
CA ALA A 50 4.56 11.23 -1.54
C ALA A 50 4.41 10.04 -2.50
N ALA A 51 5.33 9.07 -2.41
CA ALA A 51 5.28 7.86 -3.23
C ALA A 51 4.00 7.04 -2.96
N LEU A 52 3.54 6.97 -1.71
CA LEU A 52 2.25 6.36 -1.36
C LEU A 52 1.07 7.09 -2.01
N SER A 53 1.03 8.42 -1.92
CA SER A 53 -0.05 9.21 -2.51
C SER A 53 -0.14 8.99 -4.03
N ASP A 54 1.01 9.02 -4.71
CA ASP A 54 1.08 8.82 -6.16
C ASP A 54 0.67 7.39 -6.54
N GLU A 55 1.17 6.37 -5.83
CA GLU A 55 0.85 4.97 -6.11
C GLU A 55 -0.66 4.69 -5.93
N LEU A 56 -1.29 5.24 -4.88
CA LEU A 56 -2.73 5.08 -4.65
C LEU A 56 -3.58 5.84 -5.68
N TYR A 57 -3.14 7.02 -6.11
CA TYR A 57 -3.90 7.84 -7.06
C TYR A 57 -3.75 7.37 -8.51
N ARG A 58 -2.65 6.66 -8.83
CA ARG A 58 -2.32 6.21 -10.18
C ARG A 58 -3.45 5.44 -10.87
N GLU A 59 -4.24 4.66 -10.14
CA GLU A 59 -5.38 3.92 -10.69
C GLU A 59 -6.54 4.81 -11.15
N PHE A 60 -6.63 6.04 -10.64
CA PHE A 60 -7.68 7.01 -10.96
C PHE A 60 -7.25 8.05 -11.98
N ASP A 61 -5.95 8.12 -12.27
CA ASP A 61 -5.42 8.92 -13.36
C ASP A 61 -5.75 8.25 -14.70
N PHE A 62 -6.59 8.92 -15.51
CA PHE A 62 -7.03 8.42 -16.80
C PHE A 62 -5.87 8.17 -17.78
N TYR A 63 -4.79 8.93 -17.66
CA TYR A 63 -3.65 8.79 -18.56
C TYR A 63 -2.65 7.73 -18.09
N SER A 64 -2.76 7.27 -16.85
CA SER A 64 -1.84 6.27 -16.31
C SER A 64 -2.00 4.90 -16.96
N ASP A 65 -0.91 4.14 -17.03
CA ASP A 65 -0.96 2.73 -17.45
C ASP A 65 -1.67 1.85 -16.43
N ALA A 66 -1.70 2.25 -15.15
CA ALA A 66 -2.43 1.51 -14.11
C ALA A 66 -3.90 1.95 -13.97
N ALA A 67 -4.39 2.80 -14.88
CA ALA A 67 -5.75 3.34 -14.84
C ALA A 67 -6.79 2.22 -14.77
N TRP A 68 -7.79 2.39 -13.91
CA TRP A 68 -8.79 1.36 -13.61
C TRP A 68 -9.50 0.85 -14.87
N HIS A 69 -9.82 1.74 -15.82
CA HIS A 69 -10.52 1.37 -17.06
C HIS A 69 -9.67 0.55 -18.04
N LYS A 70 -8.35 0.50 -17.87
CA LYS A 70 -7.43 -0.32 -18.68
C LYS A 70 -7.25 -1.73 -18.11
N GLN A 71 -7.78 -2.00 -16.91
CA GLN A 71 -7.62 -3.29 -16.23
C GLN A 71 -8.42 -4.38 -16.94
N ASN A 72 -7.73 -5.45 -17.33
CA ASN A 72 -8.31 -6.62 -17.99
C ASN A 72 -8.26 -7.89 -17.12
N ASP A 73 -8.02 -7.73 -15.82
CA ASP A 73 -7.66 -8.83 -14.92
C ASP A 73 -8.74 -9.92 -14.84
N VAL A 74 -10.02 -9.55 -14.92
CA VAL A 74 -11.13 -10.51 -14.95
C VAL A 74 -11.14 -11.30 -16.25
N LYS A 75 -10.89 -10.65 -17.38
CA LYS A 75 -10.85 -11.32 -18.69
C LYS A 75 -9.71 -12.34 -18.74
N GLU A 76 -8.52 -11.95 -18.27
CA GLU A 76 -7.36 -12.85 -18.18
C GLU A 76 -7.61 -14.03 -17.24
N MET A 77 -8.20 -13.77 -16.08
CA MET A 77 -8.54 -14.79 -15.08
C MET A 77 -9.57 -15.80 -15.63
N VAL A 78 -10.63 -15.32 -16.28
CA VAL A 78 -11.65 -16.17 -16.90
C VAL A 78 -11.10 -16.95 -18.09
N ALA A 79 -10.24 -16.33 -18.90
CA ALA A 79 -9.60 -17.01 -20.03
C ALA A 79 -8.75 -18.21 -19.56
N ARG A 80 -7.91 -18.01 -18.54
CA ARG A 80 -7.12 -19.09 -17.93
C ARG A 80 -7.99 -20.22 -17.37
N LEU A 81 -9.08 -19.85 -16.68
CA LEU A 81 -10.03 -20.83 -16.16
C LEU A 81 -10.70 -21.64 -17.28
N ASN A 82 -11.14 -20.96 -18.34
CA ASN A 82 -11.78 -21.61 -19.49
C ASN A 82 -10.80 -22.52 -20.25
N GLU A 83 -9.53 -22.10 -20.37
CA GLU A 83 -8.46 -22.90 -20.99
C GLU A 83 -8.24 -24.22 -20.21
N GLU A 84 -8.08 -24.14 -18.89
CA GLU A 84 -7.95 -25.33 -18.03
C GLU A 84 -9.17 -26.28 -18.16
N LEU A 85 -10.38 -25.71 -18.20
CA LEU A 85 -11.62 -26.47 -18.36
C LEU A 85 -11.74 -27.16 -19.71
N LEU A 86 -11.21 -26.56 -20.78
CA LEU A 86 -11.20 -27.15 -22.11
C LEU A 86 -10.16 -28.27 -22.22
N GLU A 87 -8.98 -28.07 -21.65
CA GLU A 87 -7.91 -29.07 -21.62
C GLU A 87 -8.31 -30.33 -20.83
N ASN A 88 -9.05 -30.15 -19.73
CA ASN A 88 -9.44 -31.23 -18.81
C ASN A 88 -10.93 -31.55 -18.83
N LYS A 89 -11.63 -31.24 -19.94
CA LYS A 89 -13.10 -31.32 -20.04
C LYS A 89 -13.67 -32.66 -19.61
N ASP A 90 -13.09 -33.77 -20.07
CA ASP A 90 -13.60 -35.11 -19.80
C ASP A 90 -13.49 -35.49 -18.32
N GLU A 91 -12.47 -34.99 -17.64
CA GLU A 91 -12.27 -35.19 -16.20
C GLU A 91 -13.22 -34.27 -15.42
N PHE A 92 -13.25 -32.99 -15.78
CA PHE A 92 -14.12 -31.99 -15.15
C PHE A 92 -15.61 -32.36 -15.23
N VAL A 93 -16.08 -32.89 -16.36
CA VAL A 93 -17.48 -33.34 -16.50
C VAL A 93 -17.80 -34.53 -15.59
N LYS A 94 -16.80 -35.36 -15.24
CA LYS A 94 -16.98 -36.52 -14.34
C LYS A 94 -16.93 -36.13 -12.86
N THR A 95 -16.02 -35.22 -12.49
CA THR A 95 -15.75 -34.88 -11.08
C THR A 95 -16.44 -33.59 -10.64
N GLY A 96 -16.65 -32.65 -11.56
CA GLY A 96 -17.07 -31.28 -11.27
C GLY A 96 -15.98 -30.43 -10.60
N GLU A 97 -14.74 -30.92 -10.56
CA GLU A 97 -13.64 -30.31 -9.80
C GLU A 97 -12.58 -29.72 -10.73
N LEU A 98 -12.04 -28.55 -10.36
CA LEU A 98 -10.89 -27.93 -11.02
C LEU A 98 -9.59 -28.54 -10.48
N SER A 99 -8.62 -28.74 -11.37
CA SER A 99 -7.32 -29.30 -11.00
C SER A 99 -6.44 -28.30 -10.22
N SER A 100 -6.48 -27.03 -10.62
CA SER A 100 -5.61 -25.96 -10.11
C SER A 100 -6.33 -24.95 -9.21
N GLY A 101 -7.63 -25.17 -8.96
CA GLY A 101 -8.48 -24.25 -8.21
C GLY A 101 -8.78 -22.96 -8.97
N ILE A 102 -9.34 -21.97 -8.27
CA ILE A 102 -9.72 -20.69 -8.88
C ILE A 102 -8.47 -19.80 -9.06
N PRO A 103 -8.19 -19.32 -10.29
CA PRO A 103 -7.02 -18.50 -10.54
C PRO A 103 -7.11 -17.14 -9.82
N VAL A 104 -5.98 -16.72 -9.25
CA VAL A 104 -5.81 -15.38 -8.64
C VAL A 104 -5.52 -14.36 -9.73
N SER A 105 -6.16 -13.19 -9.67
CA SER A 105 -5.93 -12.11 -10.63
C SER A 105 -4.61 -11.36 -10.37
N SER A 106 -3.99 -10.85 -11.44
CA SER A 106 -2.81 -9.97 -11.39
C SER A 106 -3.01 -8.80 -10.42
N LYS A 107 -4.19 -8.17 -10.45
CA LYS A 107 -4.55 -7.10 -9.53
C LYS A 107 -4.53 -7.51 -8.07
N GLN A 108 -4.97 -8.72 -7.75
CA GLN A 108 -4.97 -9.19 -6.36
C GLN A 108 -3.55 -9.36 -5.84
N MET A 109 -2.65 -9.87 -6.69
CA MET A 109 -1.23 -10.00 -6.38
C MET A 109 -0.60 -8.62 -6.16
N GLN A 110 -0.89 -7.65 -7.04
CA GLN A 110 -0.44 -6.27 -6.88
C GLN A 110 -0.90 -5.65 -5.56
N LEU A 111 -2.19 -5.77 -5.21
CA LEU A 111 -2.74 -5.23 -3.96
C LEU A 111 -2.14 -5.89 -2.72
N SER A 112 -1.92 -7.22 -2.78
CA SER A 112 -1.25 -7.96 -1.71
C SER A 112 0.19 -7.49 -1.51
N ASN A 113 0.92 -7.24 -2.61
CA ASN A 113 2.28 -6.71 -2.55
C ASN A 113 2.32 -5.29 -1.97
N LEU A 114 1.40 -4.41 -2.39
CA LEU A 114 1.27 -3.06 -1.81
C LEU A 114 0.93 -3.11 -0.32
N LEU A 115 0.03 -4.02 0.08
CA LEU A 115 -0.31 -4.23 1.49
C LEU A 115 0.92 -4.61 2.32
N GLN A 116 1.73 -5.58 1.86
CA GLN A 116 2.95 -5.99 2.56
C GLN A 116 4.00 -4.88 2.61
N LYS A 117 4.17 -4.15 1.50
CA LYS A 117 5.08 -3.01 1.40
C LYS A 117 4.75 -1.95 2.46
N TYR A 118 3.50 -1.48 2.51
CA TYR A 118 3.12 -0.39 3.42
C TYR A 118 2.90 -0.84 4.87
N LYS A 119 2.61 -2.12 5.10
CA LYS A 119 2.57 -2.68 6.45
C LYS A 119 3.95 -2.65 7.13
N SER A 120 5.02 -2.80 6.35
CA SER A 120 6.40 -2.86 6.85
C SER A 120 7.20 -1.56 6.67
N ASP A 121 6.61 -0.52 6.04
CA ASP A 121 7.31 0.76 5.82
C ASP A 121 7.54 1.51 7.15
N PRO A 122 8.83 1.70 7.57
CA PRO A 122 9.15 2.38 8.82
C PRO A 122 9.02 3.91 8.72
N PHE A 123 8.91 4.45 7.51
CA PHE A 123 8.84 5.89 7.24
C PHE A 123 7.40 6.38 7.00
N LEU A 124 6.42 5.49 6.94
CA LEU A 124 5.02 5.90 6.94
C LEU A 124 4.56 6.30 8.35
N PRO A 125 4.00 7.52 8.52
CA PRO A 125 3.37 7.92 9.77
C PRO A 125 2.24 6.95 10.13
N GLU A 126 2.09 6.68 11.43
CA GLU A 126 1.16 5.65 11.90
C GLU A 126 -0.28 5.86 11.44
N SER A 127 -0.79 7.09 11.47
CA SER A 127 -2.17 7.39 11.04
C SER A 127 -2.40 7.14 9.55
N VAL A 128 -1.42 7.52 8.72
CA VAL A 128 -1.42 7.28 7.27
C VAL A 128 -1.31 5.77 7.01
N ARG A 129 -0.37 5.08 7.66
CA ARG A 129 -0.17 3.63 7.52
C ARG A 129 -1.44 2.86 7.90
N ALA A 130 -2.06 3.19 9.02
CA ALA A 130 -3.27 2.52 9.50
C ALA A 130 -4.43 2.63 8.49
N LYS A 131 -4.68 3.84 7.96
CA LYS A 131 -5.72 4.05 6.93
C LYS A 131 -5.40 3.31 5.64
N THR A 132 -4.17 3.41 5.14
CA THR A 132 -3.72 2.73 3.92
C THR A 132 -3.82 1.21 4.04
N VAL A 133 -3.28 0.64 5.12
CA VAL A 133 -3.31 -0.80 5.37
C VAL A 133 -4.75 -1.27 5.54
N GLY A 134 -5.59 -0.51 6.23
CA GLY A 134 -7.02 -0.82 6.37
C GLY A 134 -7.75 -0.87 5.02
N LEU A 135 -7.51 0.13 4.16
CA LEU A 135 -8.05 0.18 2.80
C LEU A 135 -7.58 -1.02 1.96
N LEU A 136 -6.27 -1.24 1.88
CA LEU A 136 -5.69 -2.30 1.05
C LEU A 136 -6.12 -3.69 1.53
N LYS A 137 -6.13 -3.92 2.85
CA LYS A 137 -6.60 -5.18 3.43
C LYS A 137 -8.06 -5.45 3.08
N LYS A 138 -8.95 -4.47 3.32
CA LYS A 138 -10.38 -4.59 2.99
C LYS A 138 -10.56 -4.88 1.50
N ARG A 139 -9.86 -4.13 0.63
CA ARG A 139 -9.94 -4.30 -0.83
C ARG A 139 -9.51 -5.71 -1.26
N THR A 140 -8.37 -6.19 -0.77
CA THR A 140 -7.87 -7.53 -1.09
C THR A 140 -8.84 -8.63 -0.63
N GLU A 141 -9.35 -8.54 0.60
CA GLU A 141 -10.27 -9.54 1.17
C GLU A 141 -11.59 -9.58 0.42
N VAL A 142 -12.22 -8.42 0.21
CA VAL A 142 -13.51 -8.34 -0.51
C VAL A 142 -13.35 -8.77 -1.97
N MET A 143 -12.26 -8.39 -2.63
CA MET A 143 -12.02 -8.76 -4.01
C MET A 143 -11.81 -10.28 -4.17
N LEU A 144 -11.03 -10.89 -3.28
CA LEU A 144 -10.84 -12.34 -3.27
C LEU A 144 -12.17 -13.07 -3.08
N HIS A 145 -12.95 -12.68 -2.08
CA HIS A 145 -14.25 -13.32 -1.82
C HIS A 145 -15.22 -13.16 -2.99
N ALA A 146 -15.30 -11.96 -3.57
CA ALA A 146 -16.16 -11.69 -4.73
C ALA A 146 -15.77 -12.56 -5.95
N GLN A 147 -14.47 -12.69 -6.21
CA GLN A 147 -13.95 -13.51 -7.31
C GLN A 147 -14.21 -15.00 -7.08
N ILE A 148 -13.87 -15.53 -5.90
CA ILE A 148 -14.11 -16.94 -5.56
C ILE A 148 -15.59 -17.27 -5.70
N GLU A 149 -16.48 -16.47 -5.12
CA GLU A 149 -17.91 -16.79 -5.09
C GLU A 149 -18.52 -16.79 -6.50
N VAL A 150 -18.16 -15.82 -7.35
CA VAL A 150 -18.67 -15.75 -8.73
C VAL A 150 -18.10 -16.88 -9.57
N LEU A 151 -16.79 -17.14 -9.49
CA LEU A 151 -16.16 -18.17 -10.31
C LEU A 151 -16.53 -19.58 -9.86
N GLN A 152 -16.67 -19.82 -8.56
CA GLN A 152 -17.13 -21.11 -8.05
C GLN A 152 -18.54 -21.43 -8.55
N LYS A 153 -19.45 -20.44 -8.50
CA LYS A 153 -20.79 -20.61 -9.06
C LYS A 153 -20.76 -20.88 -10.58
N TYR A 154 -19.90 -20.16 -11.30
CA TYR A 154 -19.72 -20.38 -12.73
C TYR A 154 -19.24 -21.80 -13.05
N VAL A 155 -18.27 -22.30 -12.29
CA VAL A 155 -17.75 -23.68 -12.40
C VAL A 155 -18.84 -24.69 -12.06
N GLU A 156 -19.62 -24.47 -11.00
CA GLU A 156 -20.75 -25.35 -10.65
C GLU A 156 -21.84 -25.40 -11.74
N ASP A 157 -22.11 -24.28 -12.41
CA ASP A 157 -23.08 -24.24 -13.52
C ASP A 157 -22.51 -24.94 -14.77
N LEU A 158 -21.21 -24.84 -15.05
CA LEU A 158 -20.53 -25.61 -16.11
C LEU A 158 -20.58 -27.13 -15.84
N ALA A 159 -20.35 -27.55 -14.60
CA ALA A 159 -20.45 -28.97 -14.21
C ALA A 159 -21.87 -29.51 -14.43
N LYS A 160 -22.90 -28.65 -14.35
CA LYS A 160 -24.30 -28.96 -14.68
C LYS A 160 -24.62 -28.86 -16.18
N GLY A 161 -23.61 -28.68 -17.03
CA GLY A 161 -23.76 -28.60 -18.49
C GLY A 161 -24.21 -27.25 -19.03
N LYS A 162 -24.22 -26.17 -18.23
CA LYS A 162 -24.61 -24.83 -18.68
C LYS A 162 -23.39 -24.03 -19.16
N HIS A 163 -23.62 -23.00 -19.98
CA HIS A 163 -22.64 -21.97 -20.36
C HIS A 163 -21.43 -22.42 -21.20
N TRP A 164 -21.29 -23.70 -21.54
CA TRP A 164 -20.24 -24.23 -22.42
C TRP A 164 -20.21 -23.57 -23.80
N ASP A 165 -21.34 -23.06 -24.27
CA ASP A 165 -21.51 -22.33 -25.52
C ASP A 165 -21.08 -20.85 -25.44
N THR A 166 -20.81 -20.34 -24.23
CA THR A 166 -20.53 -18.92 -23.96
C THR A 166 -19.09 -18.63 -23.54
N LEU A 167 -18.19 -19.62 -23.58
CA LEU A 167 -16.81 -19.49 -23.06
C LEU A 167 -16.03 -18.32 -23.65
N GLU A 168 -16.29 -17.92 -24.89
CA GLU A 168 -15.58 -16.81 -25.54
C GLU A 168 -16.05 -15.43 -25.05
N THR A 169 -17.30 -15.32 -24.58
CA THR A 169 -17.95 -14.04 -24.28
C THR A 169 -18.35 -13.89 -22.81
N ASN A 170 -18.18 -14.95 -22.01
CA ASN A 170 -18.65 -15.00 -20.63
C ASN A 170 -17.99 -14.01 -19.67
N HIS A 171 -16.77 -13.56 -20.00
CA HIS A 171 -16.00 -12.64 -19.18
C HIS A 171 -16.75 -11.33 -18.87
N HIS A 172 -17.63 -10.85 -19.77
CA HIS A 172 -18.41 -9.63 -19.54
C HIS A 172 -19.42 -9.76 -18.39
N TRP A 173 -20.22 -10.83 -18.37
CA TRP A 173 -21.22 -10.99 -17.32
C TRP A 173 -20.58 -11.44 -16.00
N ILE A 174 -19.49 -12.22 -16.05
CA ILE A 174 -18.68 -12.54 -14.86
C ILE A 174 -18.11 -11.25 -14.25
N HIS A 175 -17.55 -10.37 -15.09
CA HIS A 175 -17.05 -9.07 -14.66
C HIS A 175 -18.14 -8.24 -13.97
N ASN A 176 -19.33 -8.17 -14.56
CA ASN A 176 -20.45 -7.43 -13.97
C ASN A 176 -20.86 -7.98 -12.59
N GLN A 177 -20.93 -9.31 -12.44
CA GLN A 177 -21.26 -9.94 -11.15
C GLN A 177 -20.19 -9.69 -10.09
N ILE A 178 -18.90 -9.79 -10.46
CA ILE A 178 -17.80 -9.45 -9.56
C ILE A 178 -17.91 -7.98 -9.15
N ASN A 179 -18.08 -7.07 -10.12
CA ASN A 179 -18.16 -5.63 -9.86
C ASN A 179 -19.33 -5.30 -8.92
N GLU A 180 -20.50 -5.89 -9.13
CA GLU A 180 -21.66 -5.72 -8.23
C GLU A 180 -21.31 -6.11 -6.79
N ARG A 181 -20.59 -7.22 -6.59
CA ARG A 181 -20.14 -7.65 -5.27
C ARG A 181 -19.08 -6.72 -4.68
N LEU A 182 -18.15 -6.20 -5.49
CA LEU A 182 -17.18 -5.20 -5.04
C LEU A 182 -17.88 -3.95 -4.51
N TYR A 183 -18.90 -3.46 -5.21
CA TYR A 183 -19.71 -2.32 -4.76
C TYR A 183 -20.47 -2.62 -3.47
N LYS A 184 -21.08 -3.81 -3.35
CA LYS A 184 -21.75 -4.25 -2.10
C LYS A 184 -20.78 -4.36 -0.93
N GLY A 185 -19.55 -4.80 -1.17
CA GLY A 185 -18.48 -4.86 -0.16
C GLY A 185 -17.82 -3.52 0.13
N GLY A 186 -18.23 -2.44 -0.52
CA GLY A 186 -17.71 -1.09 -0.28
C GLY A 186 -16.32 -0.86 -0.88
N VAL A 187 -15.99 -1.54 -1.98
CA VAL A 187 -14.71 -1.44 -2.70
C VAL A 187 -14.90 -1.32 -4.22
N GLY A 188 -16.06 -0.83 -4.67
CA GLY A 188 -16.27 -0.38 -6.04
C GLY A 188 -15.41 0.84 -6.38
N VAL A 189 -15.19 1.12 -7.67
CA VAL A 189 -14.22 2.14 -8.11
C VAL A 189 -14.44 3.51 -7.44
N SER A 190 -15.67 4.00 -7.34
CA SER A 190 -15.97 5.28 -6.67
C SER A 190 -15.69 5.24 -5.16
N GLN A 191 -15.99 4.11 -4.50
CA GLN A 191 -15.79 3.94 -3.07
C GLN A 191 -14.29 3.82 -2.72
N VAL A 192 -13.50 3.16 -3.57
CA VAL A 192 -12.04 3.11 -3.43
C VAL A 192 -11.45 4.49 -3.70
N GLY A 193 -11.95 5.22 -4.71
CA GLY A 193 -11.53 6.59 -4.98
C GLY A 193 -11.70 7.51 -3.78
N GLU A 194 -12.87 7.44 -3.13
CA GLU A 194 -13.15 8.20 -1.89
C GLU A 194 -12.21 7.78 -0.75
N ALA A 195 -12.00 6.47 -0.55
CA ALA A 195 -11.11 6.00 0.49
C ALA A 195 -9.65 6.40 0.25
N VAL A 196 -9.20 6.45 -1.00
CA VAL A 196 -7.88 6.99 -1.38
C VAL A 196 -7.81 8.48 -1.12
N HIS A 197 -8.87 9.24 -1.42
CA HIS A 197 -8.94 10.65 -1.08
C HIS A 197 -8.77 10.88 0.42
N GLU A 198 -9.45 10.09 1.25
CA GLU A 198 -9.31 10.14 2.72
C GLU A 198 -7.89 9.84 3.22
N VAL A 199 -7.16 8.92 2.58
CA VAL A 199 -5.74 8.70 2.88
C VAL A 199 -4.93 9.95 2.53
N ARG A 200 -5.19 10.59 1.39
CA ARG A 200 -4.48 11.81 0.96
C ARG A 200 -4.78 13.01 1.85
N LEU A 201 -6.00 13.13 2.37
CA LEU A 201 -6.33 14.13 3.39
C LEU A 201 -5.58 13.88 4.70
N GLU A 202 -5.42 12.62 5.11
CA GLU A 202 -4.61 12.30 6.29
C GLU A 202 -3.13 12.66 6.09
N ILE A 203 -2.59 12.44 4.88
CA ILE A 203 -1.26 12.89 4.49
C ILE A 203 -1.15 14.42 4.59
N GLN A 204 -2.13 15.15 4.08
CA GLN A 204 -2.17 16.61 4.19
C GLN A 204 -2.20 17.07 5.66
N ARG A 205 -3.05 16.47 6.50
CA ARG A 205 -3.10 16.75 7.94
C ARG A 205 -1.76 16.47 8.62
N TYR A 206 -1.08 15.39 8.24
CA TYR A 206 0.26 15.09 8.74
C TYR A 206 1.24 16.23 8.43
N PHE A 207 1.28 16.71 7.18
CA PHE A 207 2.15 17.82 6.81
C PHE A 207 1.78 19.15 7.48
N GLN A 208 0.49 19.42 7.68
CA GLN A 208 0.02 20.64 8.34
C GLN A 208 0.51 20.77 9.79
N ARG A 209 0.80 19.66 10.48
CA ARG A 209 1.36 19.68 11.85
C ARG A 209 2.75 20.29 11.93
N PHE A 210 3.46 20.38 10.80
CA PHE A 210 4.78 21.00 10.72
C PHE A 210 4.73 22.40 10.13
N ASN A 211 3.54 22.92 9.79
CA ASN A 211 3.38 24.27 9.28
C ASN A 211 3.63 25.27 10.42
N PRO A 212 4.66 26.13 10.34
CA PRO A 212 4.98 27.08 11.41
C PRO A 212 3.97 28.24 11.52
N VAL A 213 2.99 28.31 10.61
CA VAL A 213 1.99 29.40 10.51
C VAL A 213 0.59 28.93 10.93
N ALA A 214 0.41 27.65 11.28
CA ALA A 214 -0.89 27.08 11.66
C ALA A 214 -1.14 27.11 13.18
#